data_AF-A0A161YBG8-F1
#
_entry.id   AF-A0A161YBG8-F1
#
_cell.length_a   1.000
_cell.length_b   1.000
_cell.length_c   1.000
_cell.angle_alpha   90.00
_cell.angle_beta   90.00
_cell.angle_gamma   90.00
#
_symmetry.space_group_name_H-M   'P 1'
#
loop_
_entity.id
_entity.type
_entity.pdbx_description
1 polymer ?
#
loop_
_entity_poly.entity_id
_entity_poly.type
_entity_poly.pdbx_seq_one_letter_code
_entity_poly.pdbx_strand_id
1 'polypeptide(L)' 'MQANILFEYFSTIDDPRQQGKVKHQLFDILFLTVSAVIAGCQDWEEIEDFAHDKLS' A
#
# COMPACT_ATOMS: atom_id res chain seq x y z
N MET A 1 15.27 3.17 -7.77
CA MET A 1 14.02 3.95 -7.60
C MET A 1 14.03 4.47 -6.18
N GLN A 2 14.10 5.79 -5.96
CA GLN A 2 14.18 6.34 -4.61
C GLN A 2 12.80 6.26 -3.95
N ALA A 3 12.55 5.23 -3.14
CA ALA A 3 11.31 5.09 -2.36
C ALA A 3 11.02 6.32 -1.48
N ASN A 4 12.06 7.10 -1.17
CA ASN A 4 12.00 8.28 -0.31
C ASN A 4 10.98 9.33 -0.75
N ILE A 5 10.84 9.64 -2.04
CA ILE A 5 9.86 10.66 -2.49
C ILE A 5 8.41 10.21 -2.29
N LEU A 6 8.11 8.94 -2.53
CA LEU A 6 6.76 8.42 -2.32
C LEU A 6 6.44 8.41 -0.81
N PHE A 7 7.41 8.01 0.00
CA PHE A 7 7.31 8.02 1.45
C PHE A 7 7.14 9.44 2.01
N GLU A 8 7.94 10.40 1.56
CA GLU A 8 7.85 11.81 1.96
C GLU A 8 6.50 12.43 1.57
N TYR A 9 5.97 12.10 0.40
CA TYR A 9 4.66 12.60 0.00
C TYR A 9 3.55 12.01 0.89
N PHE A 10 3.54 10.69 1.07
CA PHE A 10 2.50 10.02 1.85
C PHE A 10 2.64 10.21 3.37
N SER A 11 3.82 10.56 3.89
CA SER A 11 3.99 10.87 5.31
C SER A 11 3.27 12.15 5.75
N THR A 12 2.84 12.99 4.80
CA THR A 12 2.01 14.16 5.07
C THR A 12 0.52 13.83 5.30
N ILE A 13 0.11 12.58 5.04
CA ILE A 13 -1.27 12.13 5.22
C ILE A 13 -1.44 11.57 6.62
N ASP A 14 -2.32 12.20 7.40
CA ASP A 14 -2.76 11.65 8.68
C ASP A 14 -3.54 10.36 8.47
N ASP A 15 -3.27 9.35 9.29
CA ASP A 15 -3.95 8.05 9.18
C ASP A 15 -5.41 8.14 9.67
N PRO A 16 -6.41 8.07 8.77
CA PRO A 16 -7.81 8.25 9.14
C PRO A 16 -8.41 6.99 9.78
N ARG A 17 -7.66 5.88 9.80
CA ARG A 17 -8.15 4.59 10.28
C ARG A 17 -8.25 4.61 11.81
N GLN A 18 -9.20 3.84 12.32
CA GLN A 18 -9.41 3.75 13.76
C GLN A 18 -8.19 3.15 14.46
N GLN A 19 -7.58 3.92 15.35
CA GLN A 19 -6.48 3.48 16.21
C GLN A 19 -6.90 2.22 17.01
N GLY A 20 -6.00 1.23 17.06
CA GLY A 20 -6.27 -0.09 17.67
C GLY A 20 -6.94 -1.12 16.74
N LYS A 21 -7.38 -0.72 15.53
CA LYS A 21 -7.80 -1.64 14.44
C LYS A 21 -6.79 -1.69 13.28
N VAL A 22 -5.64 -1.07 13.47
CA VAL A 22 -4.58 -0.98 12.45
C VAL A 22 -3.61 -2.16 12.63
N LYS A 23 -3.53 -3.04 11.62
CA LYS A 23 -2.54 -4.13 11.56
C LYS A 23 -1.30 -3.79 10.73
N HIS A 24 -1.44 -2.88 9.77
CA HIS A 24 -0.41 -2.52 8.81
C HIS A 24 -0.28 -0.99 8.72
N GLN A 25 0.94 -0.49 8.51
CA GLN A 25 1.18 0.94 8.35
C GLN A 25 0.45 1.45 7.11
N LEU A 26 -0.04 2.70 7.18
CA LEU A 26 -0.80 3.29 6.07
C LEU A 26 0.03 3.34 4.80
N PHE A 27 1.31 3.72 4.92
CA PHE A 27 2.25 3.79 3.82
C PHE A 27 2.36 2.45 3.08
N ASP A 28 2.47 1.33 3.80
CA ASP A 28 2.60 0.01 3.19
C ASP A 28 1.38 -0.34 2.33
N ILE A 29 0.17 -0.02 2.82
CA ILE A 29 -1.09 -0.23 2.09
C ILE A 29 -1.15 0.65 0.84
N LEU A 30 -0.81 1.94 0.97
CA LEU A 30 -0.82 2.88 -0.15
C LEU A 30 0.21 2.47 -1.22
N PHE A 31 1.42 2.12 -0.80
CA PHE A 31 2.48 1.66 -1.69
C PHE A 31 2.08 0.37 -2.43
N LEU A 32 1.52 -0.60 -1.70
CA LEU A 32 1.02 -1.85 -2.27
C LEU A 32 -0.06 -1.58 -3.32
N THR A 33 -1.09 -0.81 -2.95
CA THR A 33 -2.23 -0.51 -3.82
C THR A 33 -1.79 0.17 -5.11
N VAL A 34 -0.94 1.20 -5.01
CA VAL A 34 -0.43 1.91 -6.19
C VAL A 34 0.41 0.98 -7.07
N SER A 35 1.26 0.14 -6.47
CA SER A 35 2.09 -0.81 -7.22
C SER A 35 1.26 -1.85 -7.96
N ALA A 36 0.24 -2.41 -7.30
CA ALA A 36 -0.66 -3.41 -7.88
C ALA A 36 -1.51 -2.81 -9.02
N VAL A 37 -2.06 -1.60 -8.83
CA VAL A 37 -2.83 -0.90 -9.88
C VAL A 37 -1.94 -0.61 -11.10
N ILE A 38 -0.69 -0.18 -10.90
CA ILE A 38 0.27 0.01 -12.01
C ILE A 38 0.59 -1.33 -12.69
N ALA A 39 0.63 -2.44 -11.95
CA ALA A 39 0.83 -3.78 -12.48
C ALA A 39 -0.41 -4.34 -13.22
N GLY A 40 -1.53 -3.62 -13.23
CA GLY A 40 -2.73 -3.97 -13.96
C GLY A 40 -3.86 -4.57 -13.13
N CYS A 41 -3.69 -4.73 -11.80
CA CYS A 41 -4.75 -5.20 -10.93
C CYS A 41 -5.92 -4.20 -10.91
N GLN A 42 -7.15 -4.69 -11.08
CA GLN A 42 -8.38 -3.89 -11.12
C GLN A 42 -9.21 -4.00 -9.85
N ASP A 43 -9.18 -5.17 -9.20
CA ASP A 43 -10.03 -5.47 -8.06
C ASP A 43 -9.20 -5.70 -6.78
N TRP A 44 -9.86 -5.63 -5.62
CA TRP A 44 -9.22 -5.79 -4.32
C TRP A 44 -8.63 -7.19 -4.11
N GLU A 45 -9.30 -8.22 -4.63
CA GLU A 45 -8.80 -9.59 -4.59
C GLU A 45 -7.50 -9.72 -5.40
N GLU A 46 -7.41 -9.09 -6.58
CA GLU A 46 -6.18 -9.10 -7.38
C GLU A 46 -5.03 -8.34 -6.70
N ILE A 47 -5.33 -7.27 -5.95
CA ILE A 47 -4.33 -6.54 -5.16
C ILE A 47 -3.85 -7.39 -3.97
N GLU A 48 -4.75 -8.13 -3.32
CA GLU A 48 -4.41 -9.08 -2.26
C GLU A 48 -3.53 -10.20 -2.78
N ASP A 49 -3.90 -10.81 -3.91
CA ASP A 49 -3.11 -11.85 -4.58
C ASP A 49 -1.73 -11.32 -4.97
N PHE A 50 -1.66 -10.11 -5.54
CA PHE A 50 -0.39 -9.45 -5.87
C PHE A 50 0.51 -9.25 -4.65
N ALA A 51 -0.07 -8.96 -3.48
CA ALA A 51 0.68 -8.82 -2.23
C ALA A 51 1.27 -10.15 -1.75
N HIS A 52 0.51 -11.24 -1.90
CA HIS A 52 0.93 -12.59 -1.49
C HIS A 52 1.96 -13.20 -2.46
N ASP A 53 1.80 -12.97 -3.78
CA ASP A 53 2.70 -13.48 -4.82
C ASP A 53 4.13 -12.94 -4.74
N LYS A 54 4.34 -11.81 -4.04
CA LYS A 54 5.66 -11.21 -3.82
C LYS A 54 6.38 -11.70 -2.55
N LEU A 55 5.76 -12.58 -1.76
CA LEU A 55 6.31 -13.16 -0.52
C LEU A 55 6.76 -14.62 -0.66
N SER A 56 6.64 -15.23 -1.85
CA SER A 56 7.17 -16.57 -2.17
C SER A 56 8.56 -16.54 -2.77
#